data_AF-G1UXH3-F1
#
_entry.id   AF-G1UXH3-F1
#
_cell.length_a   1.000
_cell.length_b   1.000
_cell.length_c   1.000
_cell.angle_alpha   90.00
_cell.angle_beta   90.00
_cell.angle_gamma   90.00
#
_symmetry.space_group_name_H-M   'P 1'
#
loop_
_entity.id
_entity.type
_entity.pdbx_description
1 polymer ?
#
loop_
_entity_poly.entity_id
_entity_poly.type
_entity_poly.pdbx_seq_one_letter_code
_entity_poly.pdbx_strand_id
1 'polypeptide(L)'
;MSSTGHDPTSSRAPEQELAALHGALAKHMADMLKSKEPVPPATLNAIRQFLKDNGIDCHGIENPDINDITKALPTFEGDGEDVEERLLH
;
A
#
# COMPACT_ATOMS: atom_id res chain seq x y z
N MET A 1 -37.65 -33.24 -17.74
CA MET A 1 -37.64 -32.57 -16.43
C MET A 1 -36.24 -32.75 -15.86
N SER A 2 -35.32 -31.85 -16.19
CA SER A 2 -33.95 -31.92 -15.65
C SER A 2 -33.86 -30.96 -14.48
N SER A 3 -33.88 -31.53 -13.29
CA SER A 3 -33.69 -30.83 -12.02
C SER A 3 -32.35 -30.12 -12.04
N THR A 4 -32.37 -28.79 -12.11
CA THR A 4 -31.21 -27.98 -11.80
C THR A 4 -31.01 -28.07 -10.28
N GLY A 5 -30.07 -28.91 -9.87
CA GLY A 5 -29.57 -28.91 -8.50
C GLY A 5 -28.89 -27.56 -8.26
N HIS A 6 -29.60 -26.66 -7.57
CA HIS A 6 -29.00 -25.48 -6.99
C HIS A 6 -28.24 -25.94 -5.74
N ASP A 7 -26.92 -25.97 -5.82
CA ASP A 7 -26.04 -26.19 -4.68
C ASP A 7 -26.04 -24.92 -3.81
N PRO A 8 -26.50 -24.97 -2.55
CA PRO A 8 -26.66 -23.79 -1.69
C PRO A 8 -25.34 -23.27 -1.11
N THR A 9 -24.17 -23.70 -1.59
CA THR A 9 -22.87 -23.30 -1.02
C THR A 9 -22.05 -22.33 -1.88
N SER A 10 -22.48 -22.00 -3.11
CA SER A 10 -21.75 -21.05 -3.95
C SER A 10 -22.12 -19.59 -3.64
N SER A 11 -21.77 -19.13 -2.43
CA SER A 11 -21.81 -17.71 -2.03
C SER A 11 -20.63 -16.91 -2.60
N ARG A 12 -20.08 -17.34 -3.74
CA ARG A 12 -19.11 -16.54 -4.50
C ARG A 12 -19.91 -15.80 -5.55
N ALA A 13 -20.11 -14.49 -5.32
CA ALA A 13 -20.50 -13.59 -6.40
C ALA A 13 -19.60 -13.87 -7.62
N PRO A 14 -20.13 -13.84 -8.85
CA PRO A 14 -19.35 -14.18 -10.03
C PRO A 14 -18.11 -13.29 -10.06
N GLU A 15 -16.96 -13.88 -10.38
CA GLU A 15 -15.64 -13.25 -10.26
C GLU A 15 -15.55 -11.88 -10.97
N GLN A 16 -16.35 -11.69 -12.02
CA GLN A 16 -16.50 -10.43 -12.75
C GLN A 16 -17.14 -9.31 -11.92
N GLU A 17 -18.16 -9.62 -11.10
CA GLU A 17 -18.79 -8.63 -10.22
C GLU A 17 -17.85 -8.21 -9.09
N LEU A 18 -17.07 -9.16 -8.57
CA LEU A 18 -16.03 -8.89 -7.58
C LEU A 18 -14.90 -8.00 -8.15
N ALA A 19 -14.45 -8.28 -9.38
CA ALA A 19 -13.45 -7.47 -10.06
C ALA A 19 -13.96 -6.04 -10.35
N ALA A 20 -15.23 -5.89 -10.75
CA ALA A 20 -15.83 -4.59 -10.98
C ALA A 20 -15.94 -3.76 -9.69
N LEU A 21 -16.36 -4.40 -8.59
CA LEU A 21 -16.42 -3.76 -7.27
C LEU A 21 -15.05 -3.33 -6.78
N HIS A 22 -14.03 -4.18 -7.00
CA HIS A 22 -12.66 -3.91 -6.64
C HIS A 22 -12.08 -2.72 -7.41
N GLY A 23 -12.37 -2.63 -8.71
CA GLY A 23 -12.01 -1.46 -9.53
C GLY A 23 -12.72 -0.17 -9.12
N ALA A 24 -13.99 -0.24 -8.73
CA ALA A 24 -14.74 0.91 -8.22
C ALA A 24 -14.16 1.42 -6.90
N LEU A 25 -13.79 0.50 -5.99
CA LEU A 25 -13.15 0.83 -4.73
C LEU A 25 -11.80 1.53 -4.94
N ALA A 26 -10.97 1.01 -5.85
CA ALA A 26 -9.68 1.62 -6.19
C ALA A 26 -9.84 3.06 -6.73
N LYS A 27 -10.82 3.29 -7.61
CA LYS A 27 -11.11 4.64 -8.13
C LYS A 27 -11.54 5.60 -7.03
N HIS A 28 -12.45 5.17 -6.15
CA HIS A 28 -12.91 5.99 -5.04
C HIS A 28 -11.76 6.37 -4.08
N MET A 29 -10.89 5.41 -3.77
CA MET A 29 -9.68 5.67 -2.96
C MET A 29 -8.75 6.69 -3.63
N ALA A 30 -8.56 6.60 -4.95
CA ALA A 30 -7.76 7.56 -5.70
C ALA A 30 -8.38 8.97 -5.72
N ASP A 31 -9.70 9.08 -5.86
CA ASP A 31 -10.40 10.37 -5.82
C ASP A 31 -10.29 11.02 -4.43
N MET A 32 -10.39 10.23 -3.34
CA MET A 32 -10.16 10.74 -1.99
C MET A 32 -8.75 11.32 -1.82
N LEU A 33 -7.72 10.64 -2.34
CA LEU A 33 -6.33 11.12 -2.25
C LEU A 33 -6.06 12.37 -3.10
N LYS A 34 -6.78 12.54 -4.22
CA LYS A 34 -6.66 13.72 -5.10
C LYS A 34 -7.51 14.89 -4.63
N SER A 35 -8.52 14.63 -3.79
CA SER A 35 -9.33 15.67 -3.19
C SER A 35 -8.45 16.58 -2.32
N LYS A 36 -8.85 17.85 -2.21
CA LYS A 36 -8.24 18.80 -1.27
C LYS A 36 -8.81 18.67 0.14
N GLU A 37 -9.73 17.73 0.35
CA GLU A 37 -10.32 17.45 1.64
C GLU A 37 -9.39 16.60 2.51
N PRO A 38 -9.32 16.86 3.82
CA PRO A 38 -8.52 16.07 4.73
C PRO A 38 -9.04 14.64 4.80
N VAL A 39 -8.19 13.68 4.42
CA VAL A 39 -8.51 12.25 4.53
C VAL A 39 -8.18 11.78 5.96
N PRO A 40 -9.11 11.12 6.67
CA PRO A 40 -8.84 10.62 8.01
C PRO A 40 -7.67 9.62 8.06
N PRO A 41 -6.86 9.59 9.14
CA PRO A 41 -5.73 8.66 9.27
C PRO A 41 -6.11 7.18 9.15
N ALA A 42 -7.30 6.82 9.65
CA ALA A 42 -7.83 5.46 9.51
C ALA A 42 -8.04 5.08 8.03
N THR A 43 -8.57 6.02 7.24
CA THR A 43 -8.81 5.83 5.81
C THR A 43 -7.49 5.72 5.06
N LEU A 44 -6.48 6.54 5.38
CA LEU A 44 -5.14 6.44 4.78
C LEU A 44 -4.50 5.07 5.03
N ASN A 45 -4.65 4.53 6.25
CA ASN A 45 -4.17 3.18 6.57
C ASN A 45 -4.91 2.10 5.78
N ALA A 46 -6.23 2.22 5.63
CA ALA A 46 -7.03 1.30 4.82
C ALA A 46 -6.61 1.33 3.34
N ILE A 47 -6.35 2.52 2.78
CA ILE A 47 -5.86 2.67 1.40
C ILE A 47 -4.47 2.04 1.24
N ARG A 48 -3.55 2.28 2.18
CA ARG A 48 -2.22 1.65 2.16
C ARG A 48 -2.33 0.13 2.20
N GLN A 49 -3.20 -0.42 3.05
CA GLN A 49 -3.39 -1.86 3.17
C GLN A 49 -3.99 -2.43 1.89
N PHE A 50 -4.99 -1.75 1.32
CA PHE A 50 -5.57 -2.13 0.03
C PHE A 50 -4.53 -2.21 -1.08
N LEU A 51 -3.63 -1.24 -1.20
CA LEU A 51 -2.56 -1.27 -2.19
C LEU A 51 -1.64 -2.49 -1.98
N LYS A 52 -1.21 -2.72 -0.73
CA LYS A 52 -0.37 -3.87 -0.36
C LYS A 52 -1.00 -5.22 -0.65
N ASP A 53 -2.27 -5.40 -0.28
CA ASP A 53 -3.01 -6.65 -0.48
C ASP A 53 -3.16 -6.99 -1.96
N ASN A 54 -3.06 -5.98 -2.83
CA ASN A 54 -3.12 -6.11 -4.28
C ASN A 54 -1.75 -6.08 -4.97
N GLY A 55 -0.66 -6.15 -4.20
CA GLY A 55 0.70 -6.19 -4.72
C GLY A 55 1.19 -4.86 -5.30
N ILE A 56 0.50 -3.76 -5.02
CA ILE A 56 0.92 -2.41 -5.42
C ILE A 56 1.81 -1.86 -4.30
N ASP A 57 3.12 -2.01 -4.46
CA ASP A 57 4.10 -1.48 -3.50
C ASP A 57 4.62 -0.10 -3.94
N CYS A 58 4.90 0.76 -2.96
CA CYS A 58 5.45 2.09 -3.22
C CYS A 58 6.96 1.98 -3.44
N HIS A 59 7.40 1.88 -4.69
CA HIS A 59 8.79 2.08 -5.04
C HIS A 59 9.14 3.57 -4.93
N GLY A 60 9.55 4.02 -3.74
CA GLY A 60 9.93 5.41 -3.46
C GLY A 60 11.05 5.96 -4.35
N ILE A 61 11.74 5.09 -5.07
CA ILE A 61 12.80 5.42 -6.04
C ILE A 61 12.26 6.11 -7.29
N GLU A 62 11.01 5.82 -7.68
CA GLU A 62 10.38 6.35 -8.89
C GLU A 62 9.51 7.57 -8.62
N ASN A 63 9.26 7.88 -7.34
CA ASN A 63 8.44 9.01 -6.94
C ASN A 63 9.32 10.24 -6.62
N PRO A 64 9.26 11.31 -7.42
CA PRO A 64 10.09 12.50 -7.23
C PRO A 64 9.85 13.17 -5.87
N ASP A 65 8.63 13.14 -5.35
CA ASP A 65 8.28 13.73 -4.05
C ASP A 65 8.91 12.96 -2.88
N ILE A 66 8.97 11.62 -2.96
CA ILE A 66 9.64 10.79 -1.93
C ILE A 66 11.16 10.94 -1.99
N ASN A 67 11.72 11.05 -3.19
CA ASN A 67 13.15 11.28 -3.38
C ASN A 67 13.56 12.65 -2.80
N ASP A 68 12.74 13.68 -2.97
CA ASP A 68 12.96 15.01 -2.39
C ASP A 68 13.01 14.96 -0.85
N ILE A 69 12.04 14.27 -0.22
CA ILE A 69 12.02 14.05 1.23
C ILE A 69 13.27 13.30 1.69
N THR A 70 13.68 12.26 0.96
CA THR A 70 14.86 11.45 1.31
C THR A 70 16.15 12.26 1.23
N LYS A 71 16.27 13.16 0.25
CA LYS A 71 17.41 14.09 0.12
C LYS A 71 17.41 15.17 1.19
N ALA A 72 16.24 15.53 1.72
CA ALA A 72 16.10 16.49 2.80
C ALA A 72 16.39 15.90 4.19
N LEU A 73 16.52 14.57 4.31
CA LEU A 73 16.92 13.94 5.56
C LEU A 73 18.41 14.23 5.85
N PRO A 74 18.76 14.59 7.09
CA PRO A 74 20.16 14.74 7.48
C PRO A 74 20.88 13.41 7.28
N THR A 75 22.00 13.45 6.57
CA THR A 75 22.89 12.30 6.46
C THR A 75 23.66 12.21 7.77
N PHE A 76 23.50 11.12 8.51
CA PHE A 76 24.34 10.87 9.68
C PHE A 76 25.69 10.35 9.18
N GLU A 77 26.68 11.24 9.04
CA GLU A 77 28.09 10.84 9.00
C GLU A 77 28.45 10.32 10.40
N GLY A 78 28.43 8.99 10.58
CA GLY A 78 28.74 8.41 11.90
C GLY A 78 28.73 6.89 12.05
N ASP A 79 28.62 6.10 10.97
CA ASP A 79 28.72 4.63 11.03
C ASP A 79 29.97 4.15 10.27
N GLY A 80 31.12 4.76 10.58
CA GLY A 80 32.40 4.42 9.95
C GLY A 80 33.66 4.71 10.76
N GLU A 81 33.56 5.15 12.02
CA GLU A 81 34.74 5.38 12.87
C GLU A 81 34.92 4.20 13.86
N ASP A 82 35.80 3.29 13.46
CA ASP A 82 36.77 2.57 14.30
C ASP A 82 36.26 1.81 15.55
N VAL A 83 35.77 0.60 15.33
CA VAL A 83 35.78 -0.48 16.34
C VAL A 83 37.10 -1.25 16.31
N GLU A 84 38.24 -0.57 16.40
CA GLU A 84 39.54 -1.24 16.58
C GLU A 84 40.31 -0.60 17.75
N GLU A 85 40.75 -1.45 18.68
CA GLU A 85 41.73 -1.17 19.74
C GLU A 85 41.29 -0.50 21.06
N ARG A 86 40.47 -1.23 21.86
CA ARG A 86 40.51 -1.15 23.34
C ARG A 86 41.29 -2.32 23.97
N LEU A 87 42.46 -2.67 23.42
CA LEU A 87 43.35 -3.70 24.00
C LEU A 87 44.55 -3.17 24.80
N LEU A 88 44.78 -1.86 24.93
CA LEU A 88 45.77 -1.37 25.90
C LEU A 88 45.29 -0.10 26.60
N HIS A 89 44.77 -0.27 27.82
CA HIS A 89 45.17 0.43 29.04
C HIS A 89 44.47 -0.24 30.24
#